data_AF-A0A1J7GEU9-F1
#
_entry.id   AF-A0A1J7GEU9-F1
#
_cell.length_a   1.000
_cell.length_b   1.000
_cell.length_c   1.000
_cell.angle_alpha   90.00
_cell.angle_beta   90.00
_cell.angle_gamma   90.00
#
_symmetry.space_group_name_H-M   'P 1'
#
loop_
_entity.id
_entity.type
_entity.pdbx_description
1 polymer ?
#
loop_
_entity_poly.entity_id
_entity_poly.type
_entity_poly.pdbx_seq_one_letter_code
_entity_poly.pdbx_strand_id
1 'polypeptide(L)'
;MSKISTRKDLASGTLNSCMLSYQKAITALNLSYINIQSNPNNAIQSLRKADYHVGFCTASLGQKNDIPPVLKANKAMQGMIQAIRSVAKKQAN
;
A
#
# COMPACT_ATOMS: atom_id res chain seq x y z
N MET A 1 -2.43 -29.03 -21.01
CA MET A 1 -1.86 -28.07 -20.04
C MET A 1 -2.77 -27.98 -18.82
N SER A 2 -2.26 -28.35 -17.65
CA SER A 2 -3.06 -28.49 -16.41
C SER A 2 -3.44 -27.13 -15.82
N LYS A 3 -4.75 -26.90 -15.62
CA LYS A 3 -5.34 -25.68 -15.00
C LYS A 3 -4.82 -25.36 -13.58
N ILE A 4 -4.11 -26.30 -12.96
CA ILE A 4 -3.58 -26.18 -11.59
C ILE A 4 -2.23 -25.45 -11.58
N SER A 5 -1.36 -25.67 -12.58
CA SER A 5 -0.07 -24.98 -12.70
C SER A 5 -0.27 -23.48 -12.88
N THR A 6 -1.15 -23.10 -13.80
CA THR A 6 -1.43 -21.68 -14.13
C THR A 6 -2.01 -20.88 -12.96
N ARG A 7 -2.76 -21.51 -12.04
CA ARG A 7 -3.23 -20.82 -10.82
C ARG A 7 -2.12 -20.58 -9.82
N LYS A 8 -1.21 -21.53 -9.65
CA LYS A 8 -0.07 -21.43 -8.73
C LYS A 8 0.92 -20.35 -9.21
N ASP A 9 1.14 -20.29 -10.52
CA ASP A 9 2.03 -19.32 -11.16
C ASP A 9 1.44 -17.89 -11.16
N LEU A 10 0.11 -17.77 -11.31
CA LEU A 10 -0.57 -16.48 -11.17
C LEU A 10 -0.56 -15.97 -9.73
N ALA A 11 -0.78 -16.87 -8.75
CA ALA A 11 -0.72 -16.52 -7.35
C ALA A 11 0.70 -16.08 -6.92
N SER A 12 1.76 -16.71 -7.43
CA SER A 12 3.14 -16.31 -7.16
C SER A 12 3.49 -14.96 -7.79
N GLY A 13 3.04 -14.68 -9.01
CA GLY A 13 3.22 -13.38 -9.67
C GLY A 13 2.52 -12.24 -8.93
N THR A 14 1.29 -12.47 -8.47
CA THR A 14 0.52 -11.51 -7.67
C THR A 14 1.16 -11.24 -6.30
N LEU A 15 1.64 -12.29 -5.62
CA LEU A 15 2.32 -12.14 -4.33
C LEU A 15 3.63 -11.35 -4.46
N ASN A 16 4.45 -11.65 -5.48
CA ASN A 16 5.67 -10.90 -5.77
C ASN A 16 5.37 -9.42 -6.06
N SER A 17 4.31 -9.15 -6.82
CA SER A 17 3.86 -7.78 -7.09
C SER A 17 3.44 -7.06 -5.80
N CYS A 18 2.75 -7.75 -4.91
CA CYS A 18 2.35 -7.19 -3.62
C CYS A 18 3.56 -6.91 -2.71
N MET A 19 4.56 -7.81 -2.67
CA MET A 19 5.80 -7.60 -1.92
C MET A 19 6.55 -6.34 -2.39
N LEU A 20 6.71 -6.17 -3.71
CA LEU A 20 7.34 -4.97 -4.28
C LEU A 20 6.55 -3.70 -3.94
N SER A 21 5.21 -3.77 -4.00
CA SER A 21 4.35 -2.69 -3.56
C SER A 21 4.58 -2.33 -2.09
N TYR A 22 4.70 -3.31 -1.20
CA TYR A 22 4.97 -3.02 0.22
C TYR A 22 6.33 -2.39 0.44
N GLN A 23 7.38 -2.85 -0.24
CA GLN A 23 8.69 -2.21 -0.15
C GLN A 23 8.60 -0.72 -0.53
N LYS A 24 7.91 -0.40 -1.62
CA LYS A 24 7.70 0.99 -2.05
C LYS A 24 6.83 1.77 -1.07
N ALA A 25 5.79 1.16 -0.52
CA ALA A 25 4.93 1.79 0.47
C ALA A 25 5.70 2.12 1.77
N ILE A 26 6.54 1.20 2.25
CA ILE A 26 7.39 1.39 3.43
C ILE A 26 8.37 2.54 3.21
N THR A 27 9.05 2.58 2.06
CA THR A 27 9.95 3.70 1.73
C THR A 27 9.21 5.03 1.74
N ALA A 28 8.01 5.09 1.15
CA ALA A 28 7.19 6.30 1.14
C ALA A 28 6.68 6.67 2.54
N LEU A 29 6.33 5.70 3.39
CA LEU A 29 5.95 5.93 4.79
C LEU A 29 7.12 6.50 5.59
N ASN A 30 8.33 5.95 5.45
CA ASN A 30 9.53 6.47 6.11
C ASN A 30 9.82 7.92 5.70
N LEU A 31 9.72 8.22 4.40
CA LEU A 31 9.85 9.60 3.92
C LEU A 31 8.78 10.51 4.49
N SER A 32 7.54 10.03 4.60
CA SER A 32 6.47 10.83 5.22
C SER A 32 6.73 11.11 6.69
N TYR A 33 7.25 10.13 7.43
CA TYR A 33 7.59 10.27 8.84
C TYR A 33 8.66 11.34 9.06
N ILE A 34 9.72 11.33 8.25
CA ILE A 34 10.80 12.34 8.30
C ILE A 34 10.26 13.75 8.04
N ASN A 35 9.33 13.88 7.09
CA ASN A 35 8.82 15.18 6.66
C ASN A 35 7.62 15.68 7.45
N ILE A 36 6.97 14.85 8.29
CA ILE A 36 5.65 15.18 8.86
C ILE A 36 5.66 16.47 9.68
N GLN A 37 6.75 16.77 10.40
CA GLN A 37 6.88 17.97 11.22
C GLN A 37 7.49 19.16 10.46
N SER A 38 8.49 18.91 9.62
CA SER A 38 9.31 19.96 9.00
C SER A 38 8.81 20.39 7.62
N ASN A 39 8.12 19.51 6.90
CA ASN A 39 7.61 19.76 5.56
C ASN A 39 6.32 18.95 5.30
N PRO A 40 5.17 19.40 5.84
CA PRO A 40 3.93 18.66 5.77
C PRO A 40 3.44 18.44 4.33
N ASN A 41 3.78 19.34 3.40
CA ASN A 41 3.48 19.16 1.96
C ASN A 41 4.21 17.95 1.36
N ASN A 42 5.51 17.79 1.64
CA ASN A 42 6.27 16.61 1.22
C ASN A 42 5.79 15.33 1.93
N ALA A 43 5.36 15.43 3.19
CA ALA A 43 4.75 14.32 3.90
C ALA A 43 3.44 13.86 3.22
N ILE A 44 2.57 14.80 2.83
CA ILE A 44 1.32 14.50 2.11
C ILE A 44 1.60 13.79 0.78
N GLN A 45 2.59 14.24 0.01
CA GLN A 45 2.97 13.60 -1.24
C GLN A 45 3.50 12.18 -1.02
N SER A 46 4.35 11.99 -0.01
CA SER A 46 4.88 10.68 0.36
C SER A 46 3.76 9.72 0.81
N LEU A 47 2.81 10.20 1.62
CA LEU A 47 1.64 9.42 2.03
C LEU A 47 0.72 9.05 0.85
N ARG A 48 0.57 9.91 -0.16
CA ARG A 48 -0.15 9.58 -1.40
C ARG A 48 0.53 8.41 -2.15
N LYS A 49 1.86 8.42 -2.22
CA LYS A 49 2.62 7.31 -2.84
C LYS A 49 2.45 6.01 -2.05
N ALA A 50 2.50 6.08 -0.71
CA ALA A 50 2.25 4.91 0.14
C ALA A 50 0.84 4.33 -0.10
N ASP A 51 -0.19 5.17 -0.09
CA ASP A 51 -1.58 4.78 -0.35
C ASP A 51 -1.74 4.11 -1.73
N TYR A 52 -1.12 4.70 -2.76
CA TYR A 52 -1.11 4.15 -4.11
C TYR A 52 -0.51 2.74 -4.15
N HIS A 53 0.63 2.51 -3.50
CA HIS A 53 1.29 1.20 -3.54
C HIS A 53 0.51 0.13 -2.76
N VAL A 54 -0.08 0.46 -1.60
CA VAL A 54 -0.97 -0.45 -0.88
C VAL A 54 -2.23 -0.77 -1.70
N GLY A 55 -2.80 0.25 -2.37
CA GLY A 55 -3.91 0.08 -3.29
C GLY A 55 -3.56 -0.82 -4.48
N PHE A 56 -2.35 -0.68 -5.04
CA PHE A 56 -1.88 -1.52 -6.15
C PHE A 56 -1.79 -2.98 -5.74
N CYS A 57 -1.20 -3.30 -4.58
CA CYS A 57 -1.22 -4.68 -4.07
C CYS A 57 -2.66 -5.21 -3.96
N THR A 58 -3.57 -4.42 -3.37
CA THR A 58 -4.99 -4.80 -3.22
C THR A 58 -5.65 -5.11 -4.55
N ALA A 59 -5.40 -4.29 -5.58
CA ALA A 59 -5.92 -4.52 -6.92
C ALA A 59 -5.30 -5.78 -7.57
N SER A 60 -4.00 -6.00 -7.40
CA SER A 60 -3.29 -7.18 -7.94
C SER A 60 -3.77 -8.50 -7.32
N LEU A 61 -4.22 -8.49 -6.07
CA LEU A 61 -4.78 -9.66 -5.38
C LEU A 61 -6.14 -10.11 -5.94
N GLY A 62 -6.82 -9.26 -6.70
CA GLY A 62 -8.12 -9.54 -7.31
C GLY A 62 -9.25 -9.74 -6.28
N GLN A 63 -10.46 -10.08 -6.76
CA GLN A 63 -11.62 -10.39 -5.91
C GLN A 63 -11.63 -11.82 -5.37
N LYS A 64 -10.56 -12.59 -5.55
CA LYS A 64 -10.55 -13.97 -5.07
C LYS A 64 -10.39 -13.99 -3.56
N ASN A 65 -11.38 -14.59 -2.91
CA ASN A 65 -11.49 -14.88 -1.48
C ASN A 65 -10.33 -15.70 -0.88
N ASP A 66 -9.17 -15.79 -1.55
CA ASP A 66 -8.08 -16.72 -1.29
C ASP A 66 -6.96 -16.12 -0.42
N ILE A 67 -6.93 -14.79 -0.18
CA ILE A 67 -5.99 -14.18 0.80
C ILE A 67 -6.67 -13.10 1.69
N PRO A 68 -7.69 -13.47 2.49
CA PRO A 68 -8.39 -12.53 3.37
C PRO A 68 -7.49 -11.71 4.32
N PRO A 69 -6.40 -12.27 4.92
CA PRO A 69 -5.57 -11.52 5.84
C PRO A 69 -4.86 -10.31 5.20
N VAL A 70 -4.35 -10.47 3.97
CA VAL A 70 -3.61 -9.41 3.27
C VAL A 70 -4.54 -8.29 2.83
N LEU A 71 -5.74 -8.62 2.35
CA LEU A 71 -6.77 -7.63 2.03
C LEU A 71 -7.17 -6.81 3.27
N LYS A 72 -7.38 -7.47 4.41
CA LYS A 72 -7.71 -6.80 5.67
C LYS A 72 -6.57 -5.89 6.12
N ALA A 73 -5.32 -6.36 6.04
CA ALA A 73 -4.14 -5.58 6.36
C ALA A 73 -4.02 -4.33 5.45
N ASN A 74 -4.25 -4.47 4.14
CA ASN A 74 -4.22 -3.35 3.22
C ASN A 74 -5.25 -2.27 3.54
N LYS A 75 -6.50 -2.67 3.80
CA LYS A 75 -7.55 -1.72 4.21
C LYS A 75 -7.17 -0.98 5.49
N ALA A 76 -6.62 -1.69 6.49
CA ALA A 76 -6.16 -1.07 7.72
C ALA A 76 -5.00 -0.08 7.46
N MET A 77 -4.02 -0.45 6.64
CA MET A 77 -2.93 0.44 6.24
C MET A 77 -3.43 1.70 5.53
N GLN A 78 -4.35 1.57 4.57
CA GLN A 78 -4.93 2.73 3.89
C GLN A 78 -5.69 3.65 4.85
N GLY A 79 -6.43 3.09 5.82
CA GLY A 79 -7.07 3.87 6.88
C GLY A 79 -6.07 4.67 7.71
N MET A 80 -4.97 4.03 8.15
CA MET A 80 -3.89 4.72 8.87
C MET A 80 -3.23 5.82 8.03
N ILE A 81 -2.94 5.55 6.75
CA ILE A 81 -2.36 6.54 5.83
C ILE A 81 -3.29 7.74 5.66
N GLN A 82 -4.59 7.52 5.51
CA GLN A 82 -5.58 8.59 5.41
C GLN A 82 -5.66 9.44 6.68
N ALA A 83 -5.59 8.81 7.86
CA ALA A 83 -5.56 9.52 9.14
C ALA A 83 -4.33 10.43 9.25
N ILE A 84 -3.13 9.91 8.94
CA ILE A 84 -1.88 10.71 8.96
C ILE A 84 -1.95 11.85 7.94
N ARG A 85 -2.48 11.60 6.75
CA ARG A 85 -2.68 12.65 5.72
C ARG A 85 -3.60 13.77 6.19
N SER A 86 -4.64 13.44 6.96
CA SER A 86 -5.54 14.44 7.54
C SER A 86 -4.80 15.36 8.51
N VAL A 87 -3.95 14.79 9.38
CA VAL A 87 -3.09 15.57 10.29
C VAL A 87 -2.11 16.44 9.50
N ALA A 88 -1.40 15.88 8.53
CA ALA A 88 -0.44 16.61 7.72
C ALA A 88 -1.08 17.80 6.97
N LYS A 89 -2.30 17.62 6.44
CA LYS A 89 -3.06 18.71 5.79
C LYS A 89 -3.41 19.84 6.75
N LYS A 90 -3.70 19.53 8.02
CA LYS A 90 -3.95 20.56 9.05
C LYS A 90 -2.69 21.33 9.43
N GLN A 91 -1.51 20.73 9.30
CA GLN A 91 -0.22 21.38 9.57
C GLN A 91 0.29 22.22 8.40
N ALA A 92 -0.14 21.91 7.17
CA ALA A 92 0.22 22.65 5.96
C ALA A 92 -0.64 23.91 5.72
N ASN A 93 -1.75 24.03 6.45
CA ASN A 93 -2.66 25.18 6.46
C ASN A 93 -2.39 26.04 7.69
#